data_AF-A0A943H1L5-F1
#
_entry.id   AF-A0A943H1L5-F1
#
_cell.length_a   1.000
_cell.length_b   1.000
_cell.length_c   1.000
_cell.angle_alpha   90.00
_cell.angle_beta   90.00
_cell.angle_gamma   90.00
#
_symmetry.space_group_name_H-M   'P 1'
#
loop_
_entity.id
_entity.type
_entity.pdbx_description
1 polymer ?
#
loop_
_entity_poly.entity_id
_entity_poly.type
_entity_poly.pdbx_seq_one_letter_code
_entity_poly.pdbx_strand_id
1 'polypeptide(L)'
;MSKKREIKNTLQIIEKMVLYLRQATDEAWDYVNAHAQELICKMAEMVDWAQQKINTGGEFPIDILLQQLQNLNEAYTQKDEILLADTLEYEISNALQVYMEQGEE
;
A
#
# COMPACT_ATOMS: atom_id res chain seq x y z
N MET A 1 -0.55 5.40 18.83
CA MET A 1 0.24 6.43 18.13
C MET A 1 -0.73 7.27 17.30
N SER A 2 -0.35 8.43 16.75
CA SER A 2 -1.22 9.11 15.78
C SER A 2 -1.29 8.27 14.49
N LYS A 3 -2.47 8.15 13.89
CA LYS A 3 -2.72 7.41 12.64
C LYS A 3 -1.78 7.85 11.51
N LYS A 4 -1.53 9.16 11.40
CA LYS A 4 -0.52 9.74 10.52
C LYS A 4 0.90 9.20 10.73
N ARG A 5 1.29 8.92 11.98
CA ARG A 5 2.60 8.31 12.28
C ARG A 5 2.67 6.86 11.81
N GLU A 6 1.59 6.10 11.98
CA GLU A 6 1.52 4.73 11.52
C GLU A 6 1.60 4.65 9.99
N ILE A 7 0.85 5.49 9.27
CA ILE A 7 0.92 5.54 7.80
C ILE A 7 2.32 5.94 7.32
N LYS A 8 2.98 6.90 8.00
CA LYS A 8 4.37 7.25 7.69
C LYS A 8 5.35 6.09 7.88
N ASN A 9 5.17 5.28 8.92
CA ASN A 9 6.00 4.09 9.13
C ASN A 9 5.79 3.08 7.98
N THR A 10 4.55 2.88 7.53
CA THR A 10 4.24 2.00 6.40
C THR A 10 4.83 2.52 5.09
N LEU A 11 4.80 3.83 4.85
CA LEU A 11 5.46 4.45 3.69
C LEU A 11 6.98 4.20 3.71
N GLN A 12 7.64 4.31 4.86
CA GLN A 12 9.07 4.01 4.98
C GLN A 12 9.39 2.53 4.72
N ILE A 13 8.50 1.62 5.13
CA ILE A 13 8.62 0.19 4.82
C ILE A 13 8.52 -0.03 3.31
N ILE A 14 7.56 0.62 2.65
CA ILE A 14 7.38 0.52 1.20
C ILE A 14 8.61 1.06 0.46
N GLU A 15 9.13 2.24 0.84
CA GLU A 15 10.35 2.80 0.26
C GLU A 15 11.52 1.80 0.33
N LYS A 16 11.64 1.09 1.47
CA LYS A 16 12.68 0.07 1.64
C LYS A 16 12.42 -1.21 0.85
N MET A 17 11.17 -1.66 0.73
CA MET A 17 10.79 -2.77 -0.17
C MET A 17 11.18 -2.44 -1.62
N VAL A 18 10.79 -1.27 -2.11
CA VAL A 18 11.09 -0.80 -3.47
C VAL A 18 12.60 -0.76 -3.71
N LEU A 19 13.37 -0.24 -2.74
CA LEU A 19 14.83 -0.21 -2.82
C LEU A 19 15.42 -1.61 -3.01
N TYR A 20 15.01 -2.59 -2.20
CA TYR A 20 15.54 -3.95 -2.29
C TYR A 20 15.12 -4.66 -3.57
N LEU A 21 13.86 -4.53 -3.98
CA LEU A 21 13.35 -5.08 -5.24
C LEU A 21 14.12 -4.52 -6.45
N ARG A 22 14.38 -3.21 -6.48
CA ARG A 22 15.12 -2.56 -7.59
C ARG A 22 16.61 -2.88 -7.60
N GLN A 23 17.19 -3.18 -6.43
CA GLN A 23 18.59 -3.57 -6.33
C GLN A 23 18.83 -5.06 -6.60
N ALA A 24 17.76 -5.85 -6.81
CA ALA A 24 17.81 -7.30 -7.00
C ALA A 24 18.66 -7.98 -5.90
N THR A 25 18.44 -7.58 -4.64
CA THR A 25 19.15 -8.18 -3.51
C THR A 25 18.60 -9.56 -3.19
N ASP A 26 19.46 -10.49 -2.78
CA ASP A 26 19.02 -11.83 -2.34
C ASP A 26 18.01 -11.78 -1.17
N GLU A 27 18.03 -10.69 -0.40
CA GLU A 27 17.14 -10.44 0.75
C GLU A 27 15.83 -9.72 0.39
N ALA A 28 15.60 -9.38 -0.89
CA ALA A 28 14.44 -8.58 -1.29
C ALA A 28 13.11 -9.24 -0.90
N TRP A 29 12.95 -10.52 -1.24
CA TRP A 29 11.75 -11.27 -0.90
C TRP A 29 11.62 -11.55 0.59
N ASP A 30 12.73 -11.73 1.31
CA ASP A 30 12.70 -11.89 2.76
C ASP A 30 12.13 -10.64 3.44
N TYR A 31 12.58 -9.47 3.00
CA TYR A 31 12.07 -8.19 3.49
C TYR A 31 10.60 -7.96 3.11
N VAL A 32 10.23 -8.21 1.85
CA VAL A 32 8.84 -8.11 1.39
C VAL A 32 7.94 -9.02 2.21
N ASN A 33 8.31 -10.29 2.40
CA ASN A 33 7.50 -11.26 3.15
C ASN A 33 7.39 -10.91 4.63
N ALA A 34 8.45 -10.38 5.24
CA ALA A 34 8.44 -9.95 6.64
C ALA A 34 7.45 -8.79 6.91
N HIS A 35 7.17 -7.98 5.88
CA HIS A 35 6.38 -6.76 6.01
C HIS A 35 5.06 -6.76 5.21
N ALA A 36 4.78 -7.80 4.42
CA ALA A 36 3.56 -7.91 3.62
C ALA A 36 2.29 -7.81 4.49
N GLN A 37 2.28 -8.41 5.67
CA GLN A 37 1.14 -8.36 6.58
C GLN A 37 0.83 -6.93 7.04
N GLU A 38 1.86 -6.13 7.34
CA GLU A 38 1.67 -4.74 7.76
C GLU A 38 1.07 -3.90 6.63
N LEU A 39 1.57 -4.09 5.42
CA LEU A 39 1.04 -3.45 4.22
C LEU A 39 -0.44 -3.80 4.00
N ILE A 40 -0.77 -5.09 4.02
CA ILE A 40 -2.14 -5.58 3.81
C ILE A 40 -3.10 -5.04 4.87
N CYS A 41 -2.68 -5.01 6.14
CA CYS A 41 -3.49 -4.43 7.22
C CYS A 41 -3.82 -2.96 6.95
N LYS A 42 -2.83 -2.15 6.55
CA LYS A 42 -3.05 -0.72 6.29
C LYS A 42 -3.90 -0.48 5.05
N MET A 43 -3.74 -1.32 4.03
CA MET A 43 -4.61 -1.29 2.86
C MET A 43 -6.07 -1.63 3.22
N ALA A 44 -6.29 -2.65 4.07
CA ALA A 44 -7.63 -3.01 4.53
C ALA A 44 -8.30 -1.87 5.32
N GLU A 45 -7.54 -1.21 6.21
CA GLU A 45 -8.01 -0.02 6.93
C GLU A 45 -8.39 1.14 6.00
N MET A 46 -7.67 1.31 4.91
CA MET A 46 -7.99 2.32 3.90
C MET A 46 -9.25 1.96 3.10
N VAL A 47 -9.43 0.68 2.73
CA VAL A 47 -10.66 0.21 2.05
C VAL A 47 -11.88 0.42 2.94
N ASP A 48 -11.79 0.06 4.23
CA ASP A 48 -12.88 0.28 5.20
C ASP A 48 -13.22 1.77 5.33
N TRP A 49 -12.20 2.63 5.46
CA TRP A 49 -12.41 4.08 5.48
C TRP A 49 -13.06 4.61 4.19
N ALA A 50 -12.58 4.18 3.03
CA ALA A 50 -13.14 4.58 1.74
C ALA A 50 -14.61 4.19 1.63
N GLN A 51 -14.95 2.98 2.07
CA GLN A 51 -16.32 2.48 2.09
C GLN A 51 -17.21 3.29 3.05
N GLN A 52 -16.71 3.63 4.24
CA GLN A 52 -17.43 4.48 5.19
C GLN A 52 -17.69 5.88 4.62
N LYS A 53 -16.69 6.49 3.98
CA LYS A 53 -16.82 7.80 3.33
C LYS A 53 -17.87 7.79 2.22
N ILE A 54 -17.94 6.73 1.42
CA ILE A 54 -18.99 6.55 0.40
C ILE A 54 -20.37 6.40 1.05
N ASN A 55 -20.48 5.59 2.11
CA ASN A 55 -21.74 5.35 2.80
C ASN A 55 -22.34 6.61 3.46
N THR A 56 -21.50 7.57 3.84
CA THR A 56 -21.93 8.88 4.38
C THR A 56 -22.20 9.93 3.29
N GLY A 57 -22.13 9.55 2.01
CA GLY A 57 -22.41 10.43 0.86
C GLY A 57 -21.20 11.20 0.34
N GLY A 58 -19.99 10.88 0.80
CA GLY A 58 -18.75 11.38 0.23
C GLY A 58 -18.38 10.67 -1.08
N GLU A 59 -17.55 11.33 -1.89
CA GLU A 59 -17.01 10.74 -3.11
C GLU A 59 -15.60 10.19 -2.84
N PHE A 60 -15.35 8.96 -3.28
CA PHE A 60 -14.02 8.35 -3.29
C PHE A 60 -13.92 7.35 -4.45
N PRO A 61 -12.82 7.33 -5.23
CA PRO A 61 -12.65 6.40 -6.34
C PRO A 61 -12.25 4.99 -5.84
N ILE A 62 -13.17 4.31 -5.16
CA ILE A 62 -12.91 3.00 -4.54
C ILE A 62 -12.52 1.94 -5.58
N ASP A 63 -13.03 2.01 -6.80
CA ASP A 63 -12.68 1.08 -7.87
C ASP A 63 -11.19 1.17 -8.24
N ILE A 64 -10.61 2.39 -8.22
CA ILE A 64 -9.17 2.58 -8.45
C ILE A 64 -8.38 1.93 -7.32
N LEU A 65 -8.80 2.14 -6.06
CA LEU A 65 -8.15 1.52 -4.91
C LEU A 65 -8.19 -0.02 -4.98
N LEU A 66 -9.34 -0.59 -5.35
CA LEU A 66 -9.48 -2.04 -5.50
C LEU A 66 -8.63 -2.58 -6.65
N GLN A 67 -8.51 -1.85 -7.76
CA GLN A 67 -7.63 -2.23 -8.87
C GLN A 67 -6.15 -2.21 -8.43
N GLN A 68 -5.71 -1.20 -7.69
CA GLN A 68 -4.34 -1.13 -7.17
C GLN A 68 -4.01 -2.30 -6.24
N LEU A 69 -4.99 -2.76 -5.47
CA LEU A 69 -4.85 -3.96 -4.64
C LEU A 69 -4.75 -5.26 -5.45
N GLN A 70 -5.49 -5.35 -6.55
CA GLN A 70 -5.37 -6.47 -7.48
C GLN A 70 -3.98 -6.50 -8.12
N ASN A 71 -3.48 -5.34 -8.59
CA ASN A 71 -2.14 -5.20 -9.15
C ASN A 71 -1.06 -5.65 -8.15
N LEU A 72 -1.18 -5.23 -6.88
CA LEU A 72 -0.26 -5.62 -5.82
C LEU A 72 -0.25 -7.14 -5.60
N ASN A 73 -1.45 -7.74 -5.52
CA ASN A 73 -1.59 -9.17 -5.32
C ASN A 73 -1.04 -9.99 -6.51
N GLU A 74 -1.29 -9.54 -7.74
CA GLU A 74 -0.78 -10.17 -8.95
C GLU A 74 0.74 -10.14 -9.00
N ALA A 75 1.33 -8.96 -8.80
CA ALA A 75 2.79 -8.78 -8.80
C ALA A 75 3.46 -9.62 -7.70
N TYR A 76 2.90 -9.62 -6.50
CA TYR A 76 3.39 -10.43 -5.37
C TYR A 76 3.31 -11.93 -5.67
N THR A 77 2.17 -12.41 -6.18
CA THR A 77 1.94 -13.84 -6.43
C THR A 77 2.81 -14.38 -7.58
N GLN A 78 2.99 -13.57 -8.63
CA GLN A 78 3.83 -13.93 -9.77
C GLN A 78 5.33 -13.80 -9.47
N LYS A 79 5.68 -13.23 -8.31
CA LYS A 79 7.05 -12.85 -7.96
C LYS A 79 7.71 -11.93 -8.98
N ASP A 80 6.92 -11.04 -9.58
CA ASP A 80 7.43 -10.02 -10.51
C ASP A 80 7.98 -8.85 -9.71
N GLU A 81 9.29 -8.83 -9.49
CA GLU A 81 9.96 -7.81 -8.66
C GLU A 81 9.84 -6.40 -9.24
N ILE A 82 9.85 -6.28 -10.58
CA ILE A 82 9.77 -4.99 -11.27
C ILE A 82 8.37 -4.43 -11.11
N LEU A 83 7.35 -5.23 -11.44
CA LEU A 83 5.95 -4.82 -11.30
C LEU A 83 5.61 -4.55 -9.84
N LEU A 84 6.09 -5.37 -8.91
CA LEU A 84 5.84 -5.18 -7.48
C LEU A 84 6.44 -3.87 -6.99
N ALA A 85 7.68 -3.54 -7.40
CA ALA A 85 8.30 -2.27 -7.04
C ALA A 85 7.51 -1.08 -7.57
N ASP A 86 7.06 -1.12 -8.83
CA ASP A 86 6.32 -0.02 -9.45
C ASP A 86 4.93 0.15 -8.83
N THR A 87 4.21 -0.95 -8.56
CA THR A 87 2.94 -0.92 -7.84
C THR A 87 3.10 -0.35 -6.43
N LEU A 88 4.13 -0.78 -5.71
CA LEU A 88 4.42 -0.26 -4.36
C LEU A 88 4.73 1.25 -4.36
N GLU A 89 5.58 1.71 -5.28
CA GLU A 89 6.01 3.11 -5.35
C GLU A 89 4.90 4.04 -5.84
N TYR A 90 4.20 3.69 -6.92
CA TYR A 90 3.33 4.63 -7.62
C TYR A 90 1.84 4.42 -7.36
N GLU A 91 1.42 3.23 -6.91
CA GLU A 91 0.01 2.97 -6.62
C GLU A 91 -0.23 3.00 -5.12
N ILE A 92 0.42 2.10 -4.40
CA ILE A 92 0.15 1.87 -2.97
C ILE A 92 0.61 3.05 -2.11
N SER A 93 1.81 3.59 -2.36
CA SER A 93 2.29 4.76 -1.62
C SER A 93 1.40 5.99 -1.85
N ASN A 94 0.92 6.20 -3.07
CA ASN A 94 0.01 7.31 -3.38
C ASN A 94 -1.35 7.13 -2.69
N ALA A 95 -1.91 5.92 -2.69
CA ALA A 95 -3.16 5.63 -2.00
C ALA A 95 -3.02 5.88 -0.47
N LEU A 96 -1.92 5.43 0.13
CA LEU A 96 -1.64 5.69 1.54
C LEU A 96 -1.43 7.18 1.86
N GLN A 97 -0.83 7.95 0.95
CA GLN A 97 -0.72 9.40 1.11
C GLN A 97 -2.10 10.07 1.11
N VAL A 98 -2.98 9.69 0.17
CA VAL A 98 -4.37 10.18 0.14
C VAL A 98 -5.10 9.82 1.44
N TYR A 99 -4.93 8.59 1.93
CA TYR A 99 -5.51 8.15 3.20
C TYR A 99 -4.95 8.94 4.40
N MET A 100 -3.66 9.28 4.40
CA MET A 100 -3.05 10.09 5.44
C MET A 100 -3.57 11.52 5.46
N GLU A 101 -3.91 12.08 4.30
CA GLU A 101 -4.39 13.46 4.16
C GLU A 101 -5.89 13.59 4.43
N GLN A 102 -6.68 12.61 4.00
CA GLN A 102 -8.15 12.68 4.02
C GLN A 102 -8.80 11.73 5.04
N GLY A 103 -8.05 10.78 5.59
CA GLY A 103 -8.53 9.77 6.55
C GLY A 103 -8.41 10.17 8.02
N GLU A 104 -8.00 11.41 8.29
CA GLU A 104 -8.13 12.11 9.57
C GLU A 104 -9.31 13.08 9.48
N GLU A 105 -10.52 12.59 9.79
CA GLU A 105 -11.64 13.40 10.31
C GLU A 105 -11.91 12.98 11.76
#